data_AF-A0A2V7FR46-F1
#
_entry.id   AF-A0A2V7FR46-F1
#
_cell.length_a   1.000
_cell.length_b   1.000
_cell.length_c   1.000
_cell.angle_alpha   90.00
_cell.angle_beta   90.00
_cell.angle_gamma   90.00
#
_symmetry.space_group_name_H-M   'P 1'
#
loop_
_entity.id
_entity.type
_entity.pdbx_description
1 polymer ?
#
loop_
_entity_poly.entity_id
_entity_poly.type
_entity_poly.pdbx_seq_one_letter_code
_entity_poly.pdbx_strand_id
1 'polypeptide(L)'
;LAGATLLHMCVDYDELEIARWLLERGMDVDAKAAIDGDGFGGHTALFATVVSQPNFWINHGGRPDEAPFARLLLDRGADPNARASLRKQLHPGYGPDTLHEYRDVTPLAWGEQFHKTIFVSAAALRLIAERGGHT
;
A
#
# COMPACT_ATOMS: atom_id res chain seq x y z
N LEU A 1 -9.64 4.17 10.81
CA LEU A 1 -10.42 3.39 9.81
C LEU A 1 -11.28 4.34 8.97
N ALA A 2 -10.65 5.25 8.22
CA ALA A 2 -11.36 6.26 7.40
C ALA A 2 -11.85 5.62 6.08
N GLY A 3 -12.77 4.66 6.18
CA GLY A 3 -13.33 3.96 5.02
C GLY A 3 -12.37 2.98 4.33
N ALA A 4 -11.35 2.48 5.02
CA ALA A 4 -10.51 1.38 4.53
C ALA A 4 -11.34 0.11 4.31
N THR A 5 -11.06 -0.62 3.23
CA THR A 5 -11.74 -1.88 2.90
C THR A 5 -11.08 -3.06 3.61
N LEU A 6 -11.73 -4.23 3.61
CA LEU A 6 -11.15 -5.45 4.19
C LEU A 6 -9.80 -5.83 3.55
N LEU A 7 -9.57 -5.54 2.26
CA LEU A 7 -8.28 -5.81 1.62
C LEU A 7 -7.15 -4.91 2.16
N HIS A 8 -7.44 -3.65 2.51
CA HIS A 8 -6.46 -2.79 3.16
C HIS A 8 -6.04 -3.38 4.51
N MET A 9 -7.03 -3.83 5.28
CA MET A 9 -6.80 -4.46 6.57
C MET A 9 -5.98 -5.74 6.44
N CYS A 10 -6.24 -6.57 5.42
CA CYS A 10 -5.43 -7.76 5.22
C CYS A 10 -3.94 -7.43 5.01
N VAL A 11 -3.62 -6.37 4.28
CA VAL A 11 -2.22 -5.96 4.08
C VAL A 11 -1.60 -5.41 5.36
N ASP A 12 -2.32 -4.53 6.08
CA ASP A 12 -1.81 -3.92 7.31
C ASP A 12 -1.59 -4.91 8.46
N TYR A 13 -2.35 -6.01 8.47
CA TYR A 13 -2.28 -7.07 9.49
C TYR A 13 -1.63 -8.37 9.00
N ASP A 14 -1.09 -8.39 7.77
CA ASP A 14 -0.41 -9.56 7.16
C ASP A 14 -1.29 -10.83 7.04
N GLU A 15 -2.59 -10.65 6.79
CA GLU A 15 -3.60 -11.72 6.67
C GLU A 15 -3.79 -12.20 5.22
N LEU A 16 -2.77 -12.84 4.65
CA LEU A 16 -2.71 -13.18 3.22
C LEU A 16 -3.80 -14.20 2.82
N GLU A 17 -4.09 -15.17 3.68
CA GLU A 17 -5.13 -16.17 3.49
C GLU A 17 -6.52 -15.51 3.42
N ILE A 18 -6.78 -14.51 4.25
CA ILE A 18 -8.05 -13.77 4.25
C ILE A 18 -8.17 -12.87 3.01
N ALA A 19 -7.08 -12.26 2.54
CA ALA A 19 -7.11 -11.51 1.28
C ALA A 19 -7.44 -12.42 0.10
N ARG A 20 -6.80 -13.59 0.01
CA ARG A 20 -7.12 -14.61 -1.01
C ARG A 20 -8.58 -15.03 -0.89
N TRP A 21 -8.99 -15.28 0.35
CA TRP A 21 -10.35 -15.29 0.91
C TRP A 21 -11.35 -14.45 0.10
N LEU A 22 -11.17 -13.15 0.29
CA LEU A 22 -12.08 -12.10 -0.15
C LEU A 22 -12.10 -11.99 -1.68
N LEU A 23 -10.92 -12.06 -2.30
CA LEU A 23 -10.79 -11.97 -3.76
C LEU A 23 -11.46 -13.16 -4.45
N GLU A 24 -11.40 -14.36 -3.87
CA GLU A 24 -12.13 -15.54 -4.39
C GLU A 24 -13.66 -15.39 -4.29
N ARG A 25 -14.15 -14.54 -3.39
CA ARG A 25 -15.57 -14.19 -3.26
C ARG A 25 -16.01 -13.07 -4.20
N GLY A 26 -15.12 -12.61 -5.07
CA GLY A 26 -15.41 -11.51 -5.99
C GLY A 26 -15.35 -10.14 -5.34
N MET A 27 -14.65 -9.99 -4.20
CA MET A 27 -14.34 -8.65 -3.71
C MET A 27 -13.51 -7.91 -4.77
N ASP A 28 -13.94 -6.69 -5.09
CA ASP A 28 -13.22 -5.83 -6.02
C ASP A 28 -11.81 -5.54 -5.50
N VAL A 29 -10.81 -5.89 -6.32
CA VAL A 29 -9.39 -5.75 -6.01
C VAL A 29 -8.97 -4.27 -5.93
N ASP A 30 -9.65 -3.41 -6.68
CA ASP A 30 -9.41 -1.97 -6.73
C ASP A 30 -10.42 -1.16 -5.91
N ALA A 31 -11.12 -1.82 -4.98
CA ALA A 31 -12.01 -1.15 -4.04
C ALA A 31 -11.24 -0.07 -3.26
N LYS A 32 -11.64 1.18 -3.47
CA LYS A 32 -10.97 2.35 -2.93
C LYS A 32 -11.39 2.67 -1.51
N ALA A 33 -10.45 3.15 -0.70
CA ALA A 33 -10.76 3.78 0.57
C ALA A 33 -11.61 5.07 0.36
N ALA A 34 -12.43 5.41 1.35
CA ALA A 34 -13.22 6.65 1.31
C ALA A 34 -12.32 7.89 1.19
N ILE A 35 -12.85 8.94 0.54
CA ILE A 35 -12.19 10.23 0.40
C ILE A 35 -12.79 11.20 1.43
N ASP A 36 -11.93 11.90 2.17
CA ASP A 36 -12.32 12.90 3.17
C ASP A 36 -12.67 14.26 2.53
N GLY A 37 -13.11 15.21 3.35
CA GLY A 37 -13.52 16.54 2.89
C GLY A 37 -12.38 17.38 2.28
N ASP A 38 -11.12 17.01 2.51
CA ASP A 38 -9.94 17.69 1.95
C ASP A 38 -9.41 16.99 0.68
N GLY A 39 -10.09 15.93 0.24
CA GLY A 39 -9.72 15.17 -0.94
C GLY A 39 -8.67 14.08 -0.71
N PHE A 40 -8.41 13.67 0.53
CA PHE A 40 -7.48 12.56 0.85
C PHE A 40 -8.21 11.24 1.04
N GLY A 41 -7.59 10.15 0.58
CA GLY A 41 -8.20 8.83 0.48
C GLY A 41 -8.09 8.28 -0.94
N GLY A 42 -9.02 7.41 -1.32
CA GLY A 42 -9.10 6.88 -2.69
C GLY A 42 -8.03 5.85 -3.05
N HIS A 43 -7.13 5.51 -2.12
CA HIS A 43 -6.13 4.47 -2.32
C HIS A 43 -6.78 3.08 -2.35
N THR A 44 -6.20 2.19 -3.14
CA THR A 44 -6.52 0.76 -3.16
C THR A 44 -5.59 0.02 -2.20
N ALA A 45 -5.88 -1.27 -1.95
CA ALA A 45 -5.02 -2.11 -1.11
C ALA A 45 -3.59 -2.25 -1.67
N LEU A 46 -3.37 -2.01 -2.97
CA LEU A 46 -2.04 -2.05 -3.58
C LEU A 46 -1.09 -1.00 -2.96
N PHE A 47 -1.60 0.19 -2.59
CA PHE A 47 -0.80 1.23 -1.92
C PHE A 47 -0.28 0.77 -0.55
N ALA A 48 -1.08 -0.01 0.19
CA ALA A 48 -0.68 -0.57 1.47
C ALA A 48 0.43 -1.62 1.30
N THR A 49 0.55 -2.29 0.15
CA THR A 49 1.65 -3.24 -0.08
C THR A 49 2.99 -2.53 -0.25
N VAL A 50 2.95 -1.29 -0.76
CA VAL A 50 4.14 -0.47 -0.99
C VAL A 50 4.66 0.13 0.31
N VAL A 51 3.79 0.71 1.16
CA VAL A 51 4.19 1.33 2.44
C VAL A 51 3.35 0.77 3.58
N SER A 52 3.99 0.03 4.49
CA SER A 52 3.30 -0.59 5.63
C SER A 52 4.20 -0.86 6.83
N GLN A 53 3.57 -1.15 7.98
CA GLN A 53 4.28 -1.55 9.19
C GLN A 53 4.93 -2.94 9.07
N PRO A 54 4.31 -3.96 8.44
CA PRO A 54 5.00 -5.21 8.12
C PRO A 54 6.31 -5.01 7.35
N ASN A 55 6.34 -4.12 6.34
CA ASN A 55 7.56 -3.80 5.58
C ASN A 55 8.67 -3.27 6.48
N PHE A 56 8.35 -2.41 7.46
CA PHE A 56 9.32 -1.94 8.45
C PHE A 56 10.00 -3.10 9.19
N TRP A 57 9.22 -4.07 9.69
CA TRP A 57 9.79 -5.19 10.45
C TRP A 57 10.57 -6.17 9.57
N ILE A 58 10.16 -6.38 8.32
CA ILE A 58 10.92 -7.15 7.32
C ILE A 58 12.27 -6.48 7.08
N ASN A 59 12.27 -5.19 6.74
CA ASN A 59 13.47 -4.43 6.40
C ASN A 59 14.40 -4.26 7.61
N HIS A 60 13.85 -3.89 8.77
CA HIS A 60 14.62 -3.76 10.01
C HIS A 60 15.24 -5.08 10.45
N GLY A 61 14.53 -6.20 10.26
CA GLY A 61 15.02 -7.54 10.59
C GLY A 61 15.97 -8.14 9.54
N GLY A 62 16.19 -7.46 8.41
CA GLY A 62 16.98 -7.99 7.29
C GLY A 62 16.38 -9.25 6.66
N ARG A 63 15.06 -9.45 6.80
CA ARG A 63 14.36 -10.58 6.18
C ARG A 63 14.14 -10.30 4.68
N PRO A 64 14.04 -11.34 3.84
CA PRO A 64 13.70 -11.15 2.43
C PRO A 64 12.35 -10.44 2.26
N ASP A 65 12.33 -9.40 1.43
CA ASP A 65 11.10 -8.74 0.99
C ASP A 65 10.57 -9.45 -0.26
N GLU A 66 9.49 -10.23 -0.09
CA GLU A 66 8.90 -11.05 -1.16
C GLU A 66 7.60 -10.45 -1.74
N ALA A 67 7.05 -9.40 -1.12
CA ALA A 67 5.81 -8.73 -1.48
C ALA A 67 4.65 -9.66 -1.92
N PRO A 68 4.26 -10.67 -1.11
CA PRO A 68 3.25 -11.66 -1.51
C PRO A 68 1.88 -11.02 -1.79
N PHE A 69 1.51 -9.98 -1.05
CA PHE A 69 0.29 -9.21 -1.30
C PHE A 69 0.33 -8.46 -2.63
N ALA A 70 1.42 -7.76 -2.94
CA ALA A 70 1.53 -7.02 -4.20
C ALA A 70 1.34 -7.97 -5.39
N ARG A 71 2.02 -9.12 -5.35
CA ARG A 71 1.85 -10.19 -6.35
C ARG A 71 0.42 -10.69 -6.41
N LEU A 72 -0.21 -11.03 -5.27
CA LEU A 72 -1.59 -11.50 -5.23
C LEU A 72 -2.56 -10.49 -5.86
N LEU A 73 -2.47 -9.21 -5.48
CA LEU A 73 -3.38 -8.17 -5.98
C LEU A 73 -3.18 -7.95 -7.48
N LEU A 74 -1.93 -7.85 -7.94
CA LEU A 74 -1.61 -7.66 -9.36
C LEU A 74 -2.02 -8.88 -10.21
N ASP A 75 -1.83 -10.10 -9.73
CA ASP A 75 -2.28 -11.31 -10.41
C ASP A 75 -3.82 -11.42 -10.47
N ARG A 76 -4.52 -10.68 -9.61
CA ARG A 76 -5.99 -10.53 -9.62
C ARG A 76 -6.46 -9.28 -10.38
N GLY A 77 -5.54 -8.61 -11.08
CA GLY A 77 -5.87 -7.51 -11.99
C GLY A 77 -5.94 -6.14 -11.33
N ALA A 78 -5.35 -5.95 -10.15
CA ALA A 78 -5.24 -4.62 -9.54
C ALA A 78 -4.58 -3.63 -10.50
N ASP A 79 -5.14 -2.43 -10.64
CA ASP A 79 -4.60 -1.36 -11.47
C ASP A 79 -3.28 -0.84 -10.87
N PRO A 80 -2.13 -1.08 -11.52
CA PRO A 80 -0.83 -0.60 -11.03
C PRO A 80 -0.69 0.93 -11.11
N ASN A 81 -1.63 1.62 -11.76
CA ASN A 81 -1.64 3.07 -11.97
C ASN A 81 -2.81 3.76 -11.29
N ALA A 82 -3.52 3.08 -10.38
CA ALA A 82 -4.58 3.69 -9.57
C ALA A 82 -4.04 4.95 -8.87
N ARG A 83 -4.79 6.05 -8.89
CA ARG A 83 -4.36 7.32 -8.28
C ARG A 83 -5.10 7.63 -6.99
N ALA A 84 -4.36 8.16 -6.03
CA ALA A 84 -4.87 8.53 -4.71
C ALA A 84 -4.11 9.72 -4.12
N SER A 85 -4.73 10.39 -3.14
CA SER A 85 -4.04 11.38 -2.31
C SER A 85 -3.96 10.87 -0.87
N LEU A 86 -2.78 10.86 -0.28
CA LEU A 86 -2.50 10.24 1.01
C LEU A 86 -1.91 11.26 1.98
N ARG A 87 -2.29 11.13 3.25
CA ARG A 87 -1.58 11.75 4.37
C ARG A 87 -0.94 10.66 5.20
N LYS A 88 0.30 10.86 5.63
CA LYS A 88 0.97 9.95 6.56
C LYS A 88 1.70 10.73 7.63
N GLN A 89 1.40 10.38 8.87
CA GLN A 89 2.13 10.78 10.06
C GLN A 89 2.60 9.51 10.74
N LEU A 90 3.90 9.41 10.98
CA LEU A 90 4.48 8.25 11.64
C LEU A 90 4.49 8.47 13.15
N HIS A 91 4.39 7.38 13.90
CA HIS A 91 4.53 7.44 15.35
C HIS A 91 5.88 8.10 15.73
N PRO A 92 5.95 8.95 16.77
CA PRO A 92 7.18 9.66 17.15
C PRO A 92 8.39 8.76 17.42
N GLY A 93 8.15 7.48 17.75
CA GLY A 93 9.21 6.46 17.87
C GLY A 93 9.98 6.17 16.57
N TYR A 94 9.49 6.61 15.40
CA TYR A 94 10.12 6.42 14.09
C TYR A 94 10.74 7.70 13.51
N GLY A 95 10.68 8.82 14.23
CA GLY A 95 11.23 10.09 13.82
C GLY A 95 10.35 11.28 14.21
N PRO A 96 10.61 12.47 13.62
CA PRO A 96 9.81 13.66 13.86
C PRO A 96 8.33 13.41 13.60
N ASP A 97 7.49 13.99 14.46
CA ASP A 97 6.03 13.91 14.37
C ASP A 97 5.50 14.88 13.30
N THR A 98 5.84 14.59 12.04
CA THR A 98 5.50 15.43 10.89
C THR A 98 4.43 14.74 10.04
N LEU A 99 3.36 15.48 9.70
CA LEU A 99 2.37 15.07 8.72
C LEU A 99 2.91 15.34 7.31
N HIS A 100 2.99 14.30 6.49
CA HIS A 100 3.36 14.42 5.07
C HIS A 100 2.13 14.22 4.19
N GLU A 101 1.93 15.12 3.23
CA GLU A 101 0.87 15.02 2.21
C GLU A 101 1.46 14.61 0.86
N TYR A 102 0.75 13.73 0.16
CA TYR A 102 1.12 13.20 -1.15
C TYR A 102 -0.14 13.27 -2.00
N ARG A 103 -0.11 14.09 -3.05
CA ARG A 103 -1.31 14.38 -3.84
C ARG A 103 -1.22 13.70 -5.19
N ASP A 104 -2.32 13.04 -5.54
CA ASP A 104 -2.51 12.41 -6.85
C ASP A 104 -1.29 11.56 -7.26
N VAL A 105 -0.96 10.56 -6.44
CA VAL A 105 0.17 9.65 -6.67
C VAL A 105 -0.32 8.27 -7.11
N THR A 106 0.45 7.61 -7.97
CA THR A 106 0.33 6.16 -8.23
C THR A 106 0.98 5.37 -7.08
N PRO A 107 0.80 4.03 -7.01
CA PRO A 107 1.51 3.20 -6.02
C PRO A 107 3.04 3.32 -6.12
N LEU A 108 3.60 3.45 -7.33
CA LEU A 108 5.03 3.67 -7.52
C LEU A 108 5.47 5.04 -7.01
N ALA A 109 4.82 6.11 -7.47
CA ALA A 109 5.13 7.47 -7.05
C ALA A 109 4.99 7.62 -5.52
N TRP A 110 4.00 6.94 -4.92
CA TRP A 110 3.80 6.88 -3.48
C TRP A 110 5.03 6.32 -2.75
N GLY A 111 5.53 5.15 -3.15
CA GLY A 111 6.68 4.54 -2.49
C GLY A 111 8.00 5.26 -2.76
N GLU A 112 8.21 5.78 -3.97
CA GLU A 112 9.41 6.54 -4.33
C GLU A 112 9.53 7.87 -3.59
N GLN A 113 8.40 8.55 -3.37
CA GLN A 113 8.36 9.81 -2.62
C GLN A 113 8.35 9.61 -1.10
N PHE A 114 8.09 8.38 -0.62
CA PHE A 114 7.90 8.14 0.80
C PHE A 114 9.17 8.39 1.61
N HIS A 115 9.14 9.44 2.43
CA HIS A 115 10.30 9.95 3.17
C HIS A 115 10.99 8.96 4.13
N LYS A 116 10.36 7.84 4.51
CA LYS A 116 10.96 6.77 5.33
C LYS A 116 11.00 5.45 4.57
N THR A 117 12.04 5.28 3.77
CA THR A 117 12.22 4.11 2.89
C THR A 117 12.24 2.76 3.61
N ILE A 118 12.54 2.71 4.92
CA ILE A 118 12.46 1.47 5.70
C ILE A 118 11.04 0.88 5.76
N PHE A 119 9.99 1.67 5.52
CA PHE A 119 8.60 1.19 5.42
C PHE A 119 8.23 0.75 4.00
N VAL A 120 9.11 0.97 3.03
CA VAL A 120 8.83 0.71 1.61
C VAL A 120 9.24 -0.71 1.24
N SER A 121 8.35 -1.44 0.56
CA SER A 121 8.69 -2.73 -0.06
C SER A 121 9.30 -2.49 -1.44
N ALA A 122 10.60 -2.78 -1.57
CA ALA A 122 11.30 -2.71 -2.85
C ALA A 122 10.79 -3.78 -3.82
N ALA A 123 10.39 -4.95 -3.30
CA ALA A 123 9.81 -6.01 -4.12
C ALA A 123 8.42 -5.62 -4.66
N ALA A 124 7.59 -4.94 -3.87
CA ALA A 124 6.30 -4.43 -4.34
C ALA A 124 6.50 -3.40 -5.46
N LEU A 125 7.41 -2.43 -5.28
CA LEU A 125 7.73 -1.45 -6.33
C LEU A 125 8.17 -2.12 -7.63
N ARG A 126 9.08 -3.10 -7.55
CA ARG A 126 9.54 -3.84 -8.72
C ARG A 126 8.39 -4.57 -9.43
N LEU A 127 7.54 -5.27 -8.67
CA LEU A 127 6.40 -5.99 -9.25
C LEU A 127 5.40 -5.05 -9.93
N ILE A 128 5.13 -3.88 -9.33
CA ILE A 128 4.22 -2.88 -9.90
C ILE A 128 4.80 -2.35 -11.22
N ALA A 129 6.09 -2.02 -11.26
CA ALA A 129 6.76 -1.60 -12.49
C ALA A 129 6.72 -2.70 -13.58
N GLU A 130 6.99 -3.96 -13.21
CA GLU A 130 6.89 -5.11 -14.12
C GLU A 130 5.47 -5.32 -14.69
N ARG A 131 4.43 -4.84 -13.99
CA ARG A 131 3.03 -4.90 -14.43
C ARG A 131 2.56 -3.63 -15.15
N GLY A 132 3.48 -2.74 -15.54
CA GLY A 132 3.16 -1.52 -16.30
C GLY A 132 2.83 -0.31 -15.43
N GLY A 133 3.16 -0.37 -14.15
CA GLY A 133 3.12 0.78 -13.27
C GLY A 133 4.10 1.87 -13.72
N HIS A 134 3.70 3.13 -13.57
CA HIS A 134 4.55 4.31 -13.79
C HIS A 134 4.19 5.44 -12.81
N THR A 135 5.01 6.49 -12.79
CA THR A 135 4.84 7.66 -11.91
C THR A 135 3.95 8.75 -12.52
#